data_AF-A0AA39C332-F1
#
_entry.id   AF-A0AA39C332-F1
#
_cell.length_a   1.000
_cell.length_b   1.000
_cell.length_c   1.000
_cell.angle_alpha   90.00
_cell.angle_beta   90.00
_cell.angle_gamma   90.00
#
_symmetry.space_group_name_H-M   'P 1'
#
loop_
_entity.id
_entity.type
_entity.pdbx_description
1 polymer ?
#
loop_
_entity_poly.entity_id
_entity_poly.type
_entity_poly.pdbx_seq_one_letter_code
_entity_poly.pdbx_strand_id
1 'polypeptide(L)'
;MPPIHSKSPNKCEIPKRFFWGRKLVTEKVFLHLQKKRELGKAVGKLRSAGVNNESNQTNKQSTAESIEKKKDEKKHCIIEGRRIVQLKVLAENLYCKDCKNVLSLKDIQKEKQHGLASVFYVKCSDCQTVTGVHTDSQHFCKDTGKYHYDSNTNAAAGALDSGIGNTHLNKFFAVMNMPPLHWKTFKIHEKEVGLCIEKMAEESCKEATLAEKRLTINNLQEMKKLL
;
A
#
# COMPACT_ATOMS: atom_id res chain seq x y z
N MET A 1 20.78 27.96 -61.11
CA MET A 1 20.63 27.88 -59.64
C MET A 1 19.50 26.90 -59.33
N PRO A 2 19.76 25.77 -58.66
CA PRO A 2 18.72 24.82 -58.28
C PRO A 2 17.97 25.28 -57.01
N PRO A 3 16.75 24.76 -56.75
CA PRO A 3 15.89 25.24 -55.68
C PRO A 3 16.30 24.69 -54.30
N ILE A 4 16.16 25.54 -53.28
CA ILE A 4 16.42 25.26 -51.88
C ILE A 4 15.31 24.35 -51.34
N HIS A 5 15.64 23.10 -51.03
CA HIS A 5 14.75 22.22 -50.26
C HIS A 5 14.76 22.64 -48.79
N SER A 6 13.69 23.30 -48.35
CA SER A 6 13.38 23.49 -46.92
C SER A 6 12.94 22.15 -46.31
N LYS A 7 13.81 21.52 -45.52
CA LYS A 7 13.42 20.41 -44.64
C LYS A 7 12.54 20.99 -43.52
N SER A 8 11.29 20.54 -43.45
CA SER A 8 10.40 20.77 -42.31
C SER A 8 11.01 20.21 -41.02
N PRO A 9 10.92 20.91 -39.87
CA PRO A 9 11.45 20.41 -38.62
C PRO A 9 10.63 19.22 -38.13
N ASN A 10 11.32 18.10 -37.85
CA ASN A 10 10.77 16.93 -37.18
C ASN A 10 10.05 17.37 -35.89
N LYS A 11 8.76 17.07 -35.79
CA LYS A 11 8.01 17.19 -34.54
C LYS A 11 8.65 16.24 -33.54
N CYS A 12 9.33 16.79 -32.52
CA CYS A 12 9.72 16.04 -31.34
C CYS A 12 8.45 15.55 -30.64
N GLU A 13 8.04 14.31 -30.93
CA GLU A 13 7.01 13.64 -30.15
C GLU A 13 7.53 13.47 -28.73
N ILE A 14 6.96 14.21 -27.78
CA ILE A 14 7.30 14.09 -26.37
C ILE A 14 6.93 12.66 -25.95
N PRO A 15 7.88 11.83 -25.49
CA PRO A 15 7.60 10.44 -25.15
C PRO A 15 6.54 10.39 -24.04
N LYS A 16 5.50 9.59 -24.25
CA LYS A 16 4.43 9.36 -23.28
C LYS A 16 5.06 8.86 -21.97
N ARG A 17 4.84 9.62 -20.89
CA ARG A 17 5.33 9.29 -19.55
C ARG A 17 4.27 8.49 -18.81
N PHE A 18 4.57 7.24 -18.47
CA PHE A 18 3.66 6.39 -17.72
C PHE A 18 3.96 6.49 -16.24
N PHE A 19 2.93 6.70 -15.42
CA PHE A 19 3.07 6.78 -13.98
C PHE A 19 2.29 5.69 -13.28
N TRP A 20 2.90 5.08 -12.26
CA TRP A 20 2.18 4.21 -11.31
C TRP A 20 2.28 4.81 -9.92
N GLY A 21 1.16 5.34 -9.41
CA GLY A 21 1.17 6.24 -8.26
C GLY A 21 1.95 7.52 -8.59
N ARG A 22 3.02 7.80 -7.84
CA ARG A 22 3.89 8.98 -8.05
C ARG A 22 5.20 8.68 -8.81
N LYS A 23 5.38 7.46 -9.33
CA LYS A 23 6.62 7.05 -9.99
C LYS A 23 6.46 7.00 -11.50
N LEU A 24 7.45 7.53 -12.21
CA LEU A 24 7.63 7.26 -13.63
C LEU A 24 8.03 5.79 -13.81
N VAL A 25 7.32 5.09 -14.67
CA VAL A 25 7.55 3.69 -15.03
C VAL A 25 7.60 3.55 -16.55
N THR A 26 8.18 2.46 -17.04
CA THR A 26 8.09 2.14 -18.47
C THR A 26 6.68 1.72 -18.83
N GLU A 27 6.31 1.91 -20.10
CA GLU A 27 5.01 1.48 -20.64
C GLU A 27 4.73 0.00 -20.35
N LYS A 28 5.72 -0.86 -20.59
CA LYS A 28 5.64 -2.30 -20.33
C LYS A 28 5.30 -2.61 -18.87
N VAL A 29 5.91 -1.89 -17.92
CA VAL A 29 5.64 -2.05 -16.48
C VAL A 29 4.24 -1.54 -16.14
N PHE A 30 3.84 -0.39 -16.68
CA PHE A 30 2.52 0.17 -16.45
C PHE A 30 1.40 -0.77 -16.93
N LEU A 31 1.48 -1.23 -18.18
CA LEU A 31 0.50 -2.15 -18.78
C LEU A 31 0.44 -3.48 -18.02
N HIS A 32 1.59 -4.01 -17.59
CA HIS A 32 1.64 -5.24 -16.79
C HIS A 32 0.93 -5.09 -15.43
N LEU A 33 1.17 -3.99 -14.73
CA LEU A 33 0.51 -3.70 -13.46
C LEU A 33 -1.00 -3.47 -13.64
N GLN A 34 -1.40 -2.80 -14.72
CA GLN A 34 -2.79 -2.62 -15.08
C GLN A 34 -3.49 -3.96 -15.35
N LYS A 35 -2.85 -4.87 -16.11
CA LYS A 35 -3.37 -6.22 -16.36
C LYS A 35 -3.58 -7.02 -15.06
N LYS A 36 -2.66 -6.89 -14.11
CA LYS A 36 -2.79 -7.51 -12.77
C LYS A 36 -3.95 -6.93 -11.96
N ARG A 37 -4.15 -5.61 -12.01
CA ARG A 37 -5.27 -4.92 -11.36
C ARG A 37 -6.60 -5.41 -11.93
N GLU A 38 -6.69 -5.54 -13.26
CA GLU A 38 -7.87 -6.06 -13.94
C GLU A 38 -8.14 -7.53 -13.60
N LEU A 39 -7.10 -8.37 -13.50
CA LEU A 39 -7.25 -9.75 -13.02
C LEU A 39 -7.88 -9.78 -11.62
N GLY A 40 -7.39 -8.97 -10.69
CA GLY A 40 -7.95 -8.87 -9.34
C GLY A 40 -9.43 -8.44 -9.32
N LYS A 41 -9.81 -7.50 -10.20
CA LYS A 41 -11.22 -7.11 -10.39
C LYS A 41 -12.07 -8.24 -10.98
N ALA A 42 -11.54 -8.98 -11.95
CA ALA A 42 -12.23 -10.09 -12.59
C ALA A 42 -12.55 -11.21 -11.59
N VAL A 43 -11.61 -11.54 -10.69
CA VAL A 43 -11.84 -12.50 -9.59
C VAL A 43 -12.97 -12.04 -8.68
N GLY A 44 -13.05 -10.73 -8.37
CA GLY A 44 -14.17 -10.17 -7.60
C GLY A 44 -15.53 -10.36 -8.30
N LYS A 45 -15.58 -10.12 -9.62
CA LYS A 45 -16.81 -10.31 -10.41
C LYS A 45 -17.26 -11.77 -10.45
N LEU A 46 -16.33 -12.73 -10.55
CA LEU A 46 -16.64 -14.15 -10.48
C LEU A 46 -17.24 -14.55 -9.12
N ARG A 47 -16.75 -13.96 -8.03
CA ARG A 47 -17.33 -14.18 -6.68
C ARG A 47 -18.73 -13.59 -6.54
N SER A 48 -18.97 -12.39 -7.08
CA SER A 48 -20.31 -11.77 -7.05
C SER A 48 -21.31 -12.47 -7.99
N ALA A 49 -20.84 -13.02 -9.11
CA ALA A 49 -21.65 -13.81 -10.03
C ALA A 49 -22.07 -15.17 -9.43
N GLY A 50 -21.33 -15.69 -8.43
CA GLY A 50 -21.70 -16.89 -7.69
C GLY A 50 -22.70 -16.68 -6.55
N VAL A 51 -23.12 -15.43 -6.27
CA VAL A 51 -24.04 -15.10 -5.16
C VAL A 51 -25.37 -14.49 -5.62
N ASN A 52 -25.45 -13.92 -6.83
CA ASN A 52 -26.71 -13.40 -7.35
C ASN A 52 -27.02 -14.01 -8.71
N ASN A 53 -27.84 -15.05 -8.71
CA ASN A 53 -28.68 -15.33 -9.87
C ASN A 53 -29.76 -14.25 -9.95
N GLU A 54 -29.92 -13.74 -11.17
CA GLU A 54 -31.01 -12.92 -11.70
C GLU A 54 -30.84 -11.40 -11.75
N SER A 55 -30.65 -10.95 -13.00
CA SER A 55 -31.13 -9.69 -13.61
C SER A 55 -30.46 -8.38 -13.16
N ASN A 56 -30.05 -7.44 -14.03
CA ASN A 56 -30.18 -7.30 -15.47
C ASN A 56 -29.13 -6.28 -15.97
N GLN A 57 -28.57 -6.61 -17.14
CA GLN A 57 -28.27 -5.74 -18.29
C GLN A 57 -27.65 -4.33 -18.08
N THR A 58 -26.37 -4.27 -18.49
CA THR A 58 -25.74 -3.26 -19.37
C THR A 58 -26.56 -2.02 -19.77
N ASN A 59 -25.94 -0.83 -19.61
CA ASN A 59 -25.82 0.04 -20.78
C ASN A 59 -24.58 0.95 -20.74
N LYS A 60 -23.72 0.79 -21.75
CA LYS A 60 -22.66 1.72 -22.14
C LYS A 60 -23.25 2.59 -23.24
N GLN A 61 -23.34 3.89 -23.04
CA GLN A 61 -23.41 4.82 -24.16
C GLN A 61 -22.71 6.12 -23.80
N SER A 62 -21.66 6.38 -24.57
CA SER A 62 -20.95 7.64 -24.71
C SER A 62 -21.81 8.65 -25.46
N THR A 63 -21.83 9.89 -25.03
CA THR A 63 -21.85 11.05 -25.93
C THR A 63 -21.16 12.22 -25.24
N ALA A 64 -20.13 12.72 -25.90
CA ALA A 64 -19.52 14.01 -25.64
C ALA A 64 -20.41 15.08 -26.30
N GLU A 65 -20.68 16.17 -25.59
CA GLU A 65 -20.82 17.50 -26.19
C GLU A 65 -20.67 18.59 -25.12
N SER A 66 -19.96 19.63 -25.51
CA SER A 66 -19.25 20.61 -24.67
C SER A 66 -20.12 21.81 -24.31
N ILE A 67 -20.06 22.30 -23.06
CA ILE A 67 -20.29 23.72 -22.75
C ILE A 67 -19.34 24.18 -21.64
N GLU A 68 -18.47 25.12 -21.99
CA GLU A 68 -17.58 25.85 -21.09
C GLU A 68 -18.37 26.68 -20.06
N LYS A 69 -18.13 26.43 -18.78
CA LYS A 69 -18.29 27.44 -17.71
C LYS A 69 -17.10 27.34 -16.78
N LYS A 70 -16.22 28.34 -16.84
CA LYS A 70 -15.20 28.61 -15.81
C LYS A 70 -15.91 28.84 -14.48
N LYS A 71 -15.90 27.82 -13.63
CA LYS A 71 -16.08 27.91 -12.18
C LYS A 71 -14.84 27.29 -11.56
N ASP A 72 -14.36 27.83 -10.45
CA ASP A 72 -13.27 27.23 -9.66
C ASP A 72 -13.60 25.76 -9.36
N GLU A 73 -13.10 24.86 -10.21
CA GLU A 73 -13.29 23.42 -10.05
C GLU A 73 -12.47 23.01 -8.84
N LYS A 74 -13.15 22.88 -7.69
CA LYS A 74 -12.67 22.07 -6.58
C LYS A 74 -12.35 20.70 -7.16
N LYS A 75 -11.07 20.44 -7.43
CA LYS A 75 -10.57 19.13 -7.85
C LYS A 75 -11.10 18.11 -6.84
N HIS A 76 -12.11 17.35 -7.26
CA HIS A 76 -12.65 16.27 -6.46
C HIS A 76 -11.51 15.24 -6.26
N CYS A 77 -11.13 14.98 -5.02
CA CYS A 77 -10.11 13.98 -4.73
C CYS A 77 -10.74 12.60 -4.91
N ILE A 78 -10.49 11.99 -6.07
CA ILE A 78 -10.92 10.63 -6.33
C ILE A 78 -9.93 9.70 -5.60
N ILE A 79 -10.38 9.11 -4.50
CA ILE A 79 -9.65 8.06 -3.79
C ILE A 79 -10.09 6.73 -4.39
N GLU A 80 -9.21 6.11 -5.18
CA GLU A 80 -9.44 4.79 -5.74
C GLU A 80 -8.64 3.69 -5.05
N GLY A 81 -9.17 2.47 -5.15
CA GLY A 81 -8.49 1.24 -4.74
C GLY A 81 -8.74 0.88 -3.28
N ARG A 82 -7.95 -0.07 -2.79
CA ARG A 82 -8.01 -0.57 -1.42
C ARG A 82 -6.91 0.06 -0.58
N ARG A 83 -7.14 0.19 0.73
CA ARG A 83 -6.15 0.61 1.73
C ARG A 83 -6.14 -0.40 2.86
N ILE A 84 -4.96 -0.61 3.45
CA ILE A 84 -4.87 -1.28 4.75
C ILE A 84 -5.18 -0.23 5.80
N VAL A 85 -6.05 -0.57 6.75
CA VAL A 85 -6.42 0.29 7.85
C VAL A 85 -6.42 -0.52 9.14
N GLN A 86 -5.95 0.07 10.23
CA GLN A 86 -6.15 -0.44 11.56
C GLN A 86 -7.50 0.11 12.06
N LEU A 87 -8.51 -0.77 12.12
CA LEU A 87 -9.90 -0.37 12.36
C LEU A 87 -10.08 0.47 13.64
N LYS A 88 -9.38 0.10 14.71
CA LYS A 88 -9.41 0.83 15.99
C LYS A 88 -8.94 2.28 15.82
N VAL A 89 -7.76 2.48 15.24
CA VAL A 89 -7.20 3.82 15.00
C VAL A 89 -8.09 4.62 14.07
N LEU A 90 -8.57 4.00 12.98
CA LEU A 90 -9.46 4.68 12.05
C LEU A 90 -10.74 5.17 12.75
N ALA A 91 -11.37 4.31 13.55
CA ALA A 91 -12.58 4.65 14.29
C ALA A 91 -12.35 5.78 15.30
N GLU A 92 -11.26 5.72 16.07
CA GLU A 92 -10.89 6.74 17.06
C GLU A 92 -10.58 8.09 16.41
N ASN A 93 -10.07 8.09 15.17
CA ASN A 93 -9.72 9.32 14.44
C ASN A 93 -10.88 9.85 13.58
N LEU A 94 -12.00 9.13 13.44
CA LEU A 94 -13.17 9.52 12.64
C LEU A 94 -14.11 10.50 13.36
N TYR A 95 -13.55 11.40 14.15
CA TYR A 95 -14.28 12.45 14.84
C TYR A 95 -13.70 13.81 14.48
N CYS A 96 -14.58 14.79 14.29
CA CYS A 96 -14.16 16.16 14.03
C CYS A 96 -13.35 16.67 15.21
N LYS A 97 -12.17 17.26 14.94
CA LYS A 97 -11.33 17.82 16.01
C LYS A 97 -12.01 18.96 16.79
N ASP A 98 -12.90 19.70 16.14
CA ASP A 98 -13.56 20.89 16.71
C ASP A 98 -14.91 20.55 17.36
N CYS A 99 -15.90 20.07 16.59
CA CYS A 99 -17.25 19.82 17.09
C CYS A 99 -17.50 18.39 17.62
N LYS A 100 -16.51 17.49 17.50
CA LYS A 100 -16.60 16.08 17.92
C LYS A 100 -17.66 15.23 17.23
N ASN A 101 -18.33 15.73 16.20
CA ASN A 101 -19.23 14.92 15.38
C ASN A 101 -18.48 13.89 14.56
N VAL A 102 -19.15 12.76 14.28
CA VAL A 102 -18.61 11.67 13.45
C VAL A 102 -18.36 12.18 12.04
N LEU A 103 -17.19 11.85 11.49
CA LEU A 103 -16.80 12.20 10.14
C LEU A 103 -17.20 11.10 9.16
N SER A 104 -17.70 11.50 7.99
CA SER A 104 -18.03 10.59 6.91
C SER A 104 -16.84 10.40 5.97
N LEU A 105 -16.48 9.15 5.67
CA LEU A 105 -15.48 8.83 4.65
C LEU A 105 -15.90 9.27 3.23
N LYS A 106 -17.18 9.63 3.01
CA LYS A 106 -17.63 10.24 1.75
C LYS A 106 -17.12 11.67 1.57
N ASP A 107 -16.79 12.35 2.67
CA ASP A 107 -16.40 13.76 2.70
C ASP A 107 -14.86 13.94 2.70
N ILE A 108 -14.11 12.92 2.24
CA ILE A 108 -12.66 13.04 2.08
C ILE A 108 -12.34 14.03 0.95
N GLN A 109 -11.59 15.07 1.28
CA GLN A 109 -11.12 16.07 0.31
C GLN A 109 -9.72 15.77 -0.22
N LYS A 110 -8.91 15.02 0.53
CA LYS A 110 -7.53 14.71 0.16
C LYS A 110 -7.02 13.48 0.90
N GLU A 111 -6.22 12.68 0.22
CA GLU A 111 -5.42 11.61 0.81
C GLU A 111 -3.92 11.98 0.79
N LYS A 112 -3.24 11.78 1.91
CA LYS A 112 -1.77 11.76 1.96
C LYS A 112 -1.29 10.35 2.32
N GLN A 113 -0.68 9.69 1.35
CA GLN A 113 -0.12 8.34 1.51
C GLN A 113 1.26 8.39 2.15
N HIS A 114 1.48 7.46 3.09
CA HIS A 114 2.72 7.21 3.80
C HIS A 114 3.08 5.72 3.67
N GLY A 115 3.36 5.27 2.45
CA GLY A 115 3.48 3.85 2.15
C GLY A 115 2.10 3.20 2.07
N LEU A 116 1.84 2.22 2.93
CA LEU A 116 0.57 1.51 3.06
C LEU A 116 -0.42 2.20 3.99
N ALA A 117 0.07 3.06 4.88
CA ALA A 117 -0.76 3.92 5.73
C ALA A 117 -1.15 5.21 5.00
N SER A 118 -2.27 5.81 5.42
CA SER A 118 -2.80 7.05 4.85
C SER A 118 -3.27 8.01 5.94
N VAL A 119 -3.26 9.29 5.60
CA VAL A 119 -3.98 10.34 6.33
C VAL A 119 -5.05 10.90 5.40
N PHE A 120 -6.31 10.72 5.77
CA PHE A 120 -7.44 11.30 5.05
C PHE A 120 -7.79 12.66 5.64
N TYR A 121 -7.89 13.68 4.81
CA TYR A 121 -8.36 14.99 5.22
C TYR A 121 -9.86 15.07 4.94
N VAL A 122 -10.65 14.88 6.00
CA VAL A 122 -12.11 14.78 5.91
C VAL A 122 -12.74 16.08 6.34
N LYS A 123 -13.67 16.60 5.54
CA LYS A 123 -14.45 17.79 5.88
C LYS A 123 -15.60 17.38 6.79
N CYS A 124 -15.75 18.05 7.93
CA CYS A 124 -16.96 17.92 8.73
C CYS A 124 -18.15 18.54 8.00
N SER A 125 -19.27 17.82 7.95
CA SER A 125 -20.51 18.32 7.34
C SER A 125 -21.17 19.42 8.17
N ASP A 126 -20.95 19.45 9.48
CA ASP A 126 -21.58 20.43 10.38
C ASP A 126 -20.76 21.72 10.47
N CYS A 127 -19.53 21.66 11.01
CA CYS A 127 -18.71 22.85 11.25
C CYS A 127 -17.74 23.20 10.12
N GLN A 128 -17.74 22.44 9.02
CA GLN A 128 -16.87 22.63 7.85
C GLN A 128 -15.36 22.48 8.09
N THR A 129 -14.92 22.23 9.33
CA THR A 129 -13.52 21.95 9.69
C THR A 129 -13.00 20.71 8.98
N VAL A 130 -11.77 20.82 8.45
CA VAL A 130 -11.04 19.67 7.90
C VAL A 130 -10.18 19.02 9.00
N THR A 131 -10.39 17.73 9.23
CA THR A 131 -9.65 16.92 10.21
C THR A 131 -8.79 15.90 9.50
N GLY A 132 -7.56 15.71 9.98
CA GLY A 132 -6.67 14.64 9.52
C GLY A 132 -7.00 13.34 10.24
N VAL A 133 -7.54 12.36 9.51
CA VAL A 133 -7.92 11.05 10.00
C VAL A 133 -6.80 10.06 9.65
N HIS A 134 -6.09 9.57 10.66
CA HIS A 134 -5.04 8.59 10.49
C HIS A 134 -5.64 7.19 10.34
N THR A 135 -5.12 6.39 9.41
CA THR A 135 -5.62 5.03 9.17
C THR A 135 -4.89 3.94 9.95
N ASP A 136 -3.80 4.28 10.65
CA ASP A 136 -2.88 3.31 11.22
C ASP A 136 -2.05 3.90 12.36
N SER A 137 -1.60 3.03 13.27
CA SER A 137 -0.72 3.38 14.38
C SER A 137 0.69 3.74 13.93
N GLN A 138 1.43 4.38 14.83
CA GLN A 138 2.83 4.69 14.65
C GLN A 138 3.64 4.30 15.89
N HIS A 139 4.83 3.73 15.67
CA HIS A 139 5.84 3.53 16.71
C HIS A 139 7.04 4.45 16.46
N PHE A 140 7.73 4.79 17.54
CA PHE A 140 8.98 5.53 17.47
C PHE A 140 10.15 4.57 17.21
N CYS A 141 10.80 4.74 16.06
CA CYS A 141 11.99 3.98 15.70
C CYS A 141 13.23 4.68 16.26
N LYS A 142 13.91 4.04 17.23
CA LYS A 142 15.10 4.61 17.88
C LYS A 142 16.26 4.81 16.90
N ASP A 143 16.43 3.90 15.95
CA ASP A 143 17.55 3.93 14.99
C ASP A 143 17.44 5.08 13.99
N THR A 144 16.22 5.49 13.62
CA THR A 144 15.98 6.58 12.68
C THR A 144 15.60 7.90 13.35
N GLY A 145 15.24 7.85 14.65
CA GLY A 145 14.74 8.99 15.42
C GLY A 145 13.38 9.51 14.91
N LYS A 146 12.59 8.66 14.24
CA LYS A 146 11.34 9.05 13.56
C LYS A 146 10.20 8.09 13.89
N TYR A 147 8.98 8.61 13.73
CA TYR A 147 7.77 7.79 13.80
C TYR A 147 7.54 7.04 12.48
N HIS A 148 7.33 5.75 12.61
CA HIS A 148 7.11 4.79 11.53
C HIS A 148 5.67 4.25 11.63
N TYR A 149 4.98 4.13 10.49
CA TYR A 149 3.64 3.53 10.47
C TYR A 149 3.73 2.00 10.53
N ASP A 150 2.95 1.39 11.42
CA ASP A 150 3.03 -0.03 11.74
C ASP A 150 2.75 -0.93 10.53
N SER A 151 1.79 -0.56 9.66
CA SER A 151 1.49 -1.32 8.44
C SER A 151 2.68 -1.44 7.51
N ASN A 152 3.57 -0.44 7.46
CA ASN A 152 4.77 -0.53 6.63
C ASN A 152 5.80 -1.49 7.24
N THR A 153 6.01 -1.40 8.56
CA THR A 153 6.91 -2.30 9.31
C THR A 153 6.42 -3.74 9.24
N ASN A 154 5.12 -3.97 9.47
CA ASN A 154 4.49 -5.28 9.38
C ASN A 154 4.55 -5.86 7.96
N ALA A 155 4.36 -5.03 6.92
CA ALA A 155 4.50 -5.50 5.55
C ALA A 155 5.95 -5.85 5.19
N ALA A 156 6.94 -5.13 5.72
CA ALA A 156 8.35 -5.50 5.56
C ALA A 156 8.67 -6.80 6.32
N ALA A 157 8.15 -6.96 7.54
CA ALA A 157 8.32 -8.17 8.33
C ALA A 157 7.72 -9.40 7.64
N GLY A 158 6.45 -9.33 7.22
CA GLY A 158 5.81 -10.42 6.50
C GLY A 158 6.49 -10.73 5.16
N ALA A 159 7.04 -9.71 4.50
CA ALA A 159 7.82 -9.93 3.28
C ALA A 159 9.13 -10.70 3.54
N LEU A 160 9.87 -10.34 4.60
CA LEU A 160 11.10 -11.03 5.01
C LEU A 160 10.82 -12.47 5.44
N ASP A 161 9.81 -12.67 6.29
CA ASP A 161 9.38 -13.98 6.78
C ASP A 161 8.92 -14.91 5.64
N SER A 162 8.25 -14.34 4.63
CA SER A 162 7.84 -15.07 3.42
C SER A 162 8.94 -15.23 2.36
N GLY A 163 10.16 -14.74 2.61
CA GLY A 163 11.26 -14.81 1.64
C GLY A 163 11.05 -13.97 0.37
N ILE A 164 10.23 -12.91 0.42
CA ILE A 164 9.91 -12.07 -0.73
C ILE A 164 10.45 -10.64 -0.59
N GLY A 165 10.98 -10.08 -1.69
CA GLY A 165 11.40 -8.68 -1.74
C GLY A 165 10.29 -7.69 -2.13
N ASN A 166 10.60 -6.39 -2.06
CA ASN A 166 9.69 -5.28 -2.41
C ASN A 166 8.98 -5.45 -3.77
N THR A 167 9.68 -5.98 -4.78
CA THR A 167 9.11 -6.20 -6.12
C THR A 167 7.99 -7.24 -6.09
N HIS A 168 8.16 -8.34 -5.35
CA HIS A 168 7.14 -9.37 -5.19
C HIS A 168 5.96 -8.86 -4.38
N LEU A 169 6.24 -8.14 -3.29
CA LEU A 169 5.20 -7.50 -2.48
C LEU A 169 4.36 -6.49 -3.30
N ASN A 170 4.99 -5.65 -4.12
CA ASN A 170 4.27 -4.70 -4.99
C ASN A 170 3.48 -5.40 -6.10
N LYS A 171 3.94 -6.56 -6.61
CA LYS A 171 3.15 -7.39 -7.53
C LYS A 171 1.88 -7.91 -6.84
N PHE A 172 1.96 -8.29 -5.57
CA PHE A 172 0.82 -8.71 -4.77
C PHE A 172 -0.17 -7.54 -4.54
N PHE A 173 0.32 -6.38 -4.12
CA PHE A 173 -0.51 -5.18 -3.95
C PHE A 173 -1.19 -4.72 -5.25
N ALA A 174 -0.53 -4.87 -6.40
CA ALA A 174 -1.14 -4.55 -7.69
C ALA A 174 -2.40 -5.41 -7.98
N VAL A 175 -2.35 -6.71 -7.66
CA VAL A 175 -3.52 -7.61 -7.78
C VAL A 175 -4.61 -7.21 -6.79
N MET A 176 -4.23 -6.82 -5.57
CA MET A 176 -5.15 -6.34 -4.54
C MET A 176 -5.70 -4.92 -4.79
N ASN A 177 -5.31 -4.26 -5.88
CA ASN A 177 -5.69 -2.88 -6.18
C ASN A 177 -5.30 -1.91 -5.04
N MET A 178 -4.12 -2.10 -4.46
CA MET A 178 -3.57 -1.28 -3.40
C MET A 178 -2.40 -0.40 -3.89
N PRO A 179 -2.13 0.73 -3.24
CA PRO A 179 -0.94 1.54 -3.51
C PRO A 179 0.35 0.73 -3.32
N PRO A 180 1.38 0.97 -4.14
CA PRO A 180 2.66 0.30 -3.98
C PRO A 180 3.44 0.85 -2.78
N LEU A 181 4.17 -0.02 -2.10
CA LEU A 181 5.14 0.39 -1.09
C LEU A 181 6.47 0.78 -1.77
N HIS A 182 6.87 2.04 -1.59
CA HIS A 182 8.08 2.57 -2.21
C HIS A 182 9.34 1.85 -1.70
N TRP A 183 10.28 1.51 -2.60
CA TRP A 183 11.53 0.81 -2.26
C TRP A 183 12.30 1.43 -1.08
N LYS A 184 12.45 2.77 -1.03
CA LYS A 184 13.08 3.48 0.10
C LYS A 184 12.37 3.20 1.42
N THR A 185 11.05 3.35 1.46
CA THR A 185 10.23 3.08 2.65
C THR A 185 10.38 1.61 3.06
N PHE A 186 10.26 0.69 2.09
CA PHE A 186 10.48 -0.74 2.35
C PHE A 186 11.86 -1.01 2.95
N LYS A 187 12.95 -0.48 2.36
CA LYS A 187 14.33 -0.70 2.82
C LYS A 187 14.57 -0.17 4.24
N ILE A 188 13.95 0.95 4.61
CA ILE A 188 14.02 1.49 5.97
C ILE A 188 13.41 0.50 6.96
N HIS A 189 12.20 0.02 6.68
CA HIS A 189 11.52 -0.95 7.56
C HIS A 189 12.15 -2.35 7.50
N GLU A 190 12.68 -2.76 6.36
CA GLU A 190 13.42 -4.02 6.21
C GLU A 190 14.64 -4.05 7.12
N LYS A 191 15.38 -2.93 7.22
CA LYS A 191 16.53 -2.82 8.14
C LYS A 191 16.08 -2.86 9.60
N GLU A 192 15.04 -2.11 9.94
CA GLU A 192 14.46 -2.08 11.29
C GLU A 192 14.03 -3.49 11.75
N VAL A 193 13.24 -4.19 10.93
CA VAL A 193 12.77 -5.54 11.24
C VAL A 193 13.94 -6.54 11.23
N GLY A 194 14.88 -6.41 10.29
CA GLY A 194 16.03 -7.32 10.18
C GLY A 194 16.83 -7.42 11.48
N LEU A 195 17.02 -6.30 12.19
CA LEU A 195 17.68 -6.28 13.50
C LEU A 195 16.90 -7.05 14.57
N CYS A 196 15.57 -6.98 14.54
CA CYS A 196 14.73 -7.75 15.46
C CYS A 196 14.78 -9.24 15.15
N ILE A 197 14.70 -9.62 13.86
CA ILE A 197 14.77 -11.01 13.42
C ILE A 197 16.12 -11.63 13.79
N GLU A 198 17.22 -10.90 13.60
CA GLU A 198 18.57 -11.36 13.95
C GLU A 198 18.69 -11.65 15.45
N LYS A 199 18.19 -10.76 16.30
CA LYS A 199 18.17 -10.97 17.76
C LYS A 199 17.33 -12.17 18.16
N MET A 200 16.13 -12.32 17.58
CA MET A 200 15.27 -13.48 17.84
C MET A 200 15.95 -14.79 17.43
N ALA A 201 16.65 -14.80 16.29
CA ALA A 201 17.40 -15.97 15.84
C ALA A 201 18.58 -16.28 16.79
N GLU A 202 19.29 -15.27 17.26
CA GLU A 202 20.38 -15.43 18.23
C GLU A 202 19.88 -16.04 19.56
N GLU A 203 18.79 -15.51 20.10
CA GLU A 203 18.15 -16.02 21.32
C GLU A 203 17.70 -17.46 21.15
N SER A 204 17.02 -17.77 20.04
CA SER A 204 16.56 -19.12 19.74
C SER A 204 17.72 -20.13 19.62
N CYS A 205 18.82 -19.77 18.95
CA CYS A 205 20.01 -20.61 18.84
C CYS A 205 20.66 -20.87 20.21
N LYS A 206 20.71 -19.86 21.09
CA LYS A 206 21.24 -20.01 22.46
C LYS A 206 20.37 -20.96 23.28
N GLU A 207 19.05 -20.82 23.20
CA GLU A 207 18.12 -21.69 23.91
C GLU A 207 18.23 -23.15 23.44
N ALA A 208 18.29 -23.36 22.12
CA ALA A 208 18.49 -24.69 21.54
C ALA A 208 19.80 -25.33 22.02
N THR A 209 20.90 -24.58 22.01
CA THR A 209 22.22 -25.05 22.49
C THR A 209 22.16 -25.48 23.96
N LEU A 210 21.48 -24.69 24.81
CA LEU A 210 21.32 -25.02 26.23
C LEU A 210 20.44 -26.26 26.43
N ALA A 211 19.38 -26.41 25.64
CA ALA A 211 18.51 -27.58 25.66
C ALA A 211 19.27 -28.86 25.25
N GLU A 212 20.02 -28.81 24.15
CA GLU A 212 20.86 -29.92 23.68
C GLU A 212 21.89 -30.35 24.74
N LYS A 213 22.55 -29.39 25.39
CA LYS A 213 23.48 -29.66 26.48
C LYS A 213 22.80 -30.38 27.65
N ARG A 214 21.63 -29.92 28.08
CA ARG A 214 20.87 -30.55 29.17
C ARG A 214 20.45 -31.98 28.83
N LEU A 215 19.90 -32.18 27.64
CA LEU A 215 19.49 -33.50 27.17
C LEU A 215 20.68 -34.47 27.09
N THR A 216 21.82 -34.00 26.60
CA THR A 216 23.05 -34.80 26.55
C THR A 216 23.50 -35.25 27.94
N ILE A 217 23.49 -34.34 28.93
CA ILE A 217 23.86 -34.68 30.32
C ILE A 217 22.86 -35.68 30.92
N ASN A 218 21.56 -35.46 30.71
CA ASN A 218 20.52 -36.35 31.23
C ASN A 218 20.65 -37.76 30.63
N ASN A 219 20.82 -37.87 29.31
CA ASN A 219 21.00 -39.15 28.62
C ASN A 219 22.24 -39.90 29.13
N LEU A 220 23.36 -39.18 29.37
CA LEU A 220 24.56 -39.78 29.96
C LEU A 220 24.30 -40.30 31.38
N GLN A 221 23.54 -39.58 32.20
CA GLN A 221 23.18 -40.02 33.55
C GLN A 221 22.24 -41.23 33.52
N GLU A 222 21.28 -41.27 32.60
CA GLU A 222 20.39 -42.43 32.42
C GLU A 222 21.16 -43.67 31.99
N MET A 223 22.07 -43.56 31.01
CA MET A 223 22.92 -44.68 30.60
C MET A 223 23.77 -45.22 31.77
N LYS A 224 24.29 -44.33 32.63
CA LYS A 224 25.05 -44.75 33.82
C LYS A 224 24.22 -45.48 34.87
N LYS A 225 22.89 -45.28 34.91
CA LYS A 225 22.00 -46.00 35.84
C LYS A 225 21.64 -47.41 35.34
N LEU A 226 21.87 -47.69 34.06
CA LEU A 226 21.54 -48.96 33.41
C LEU A 226 22.72 -49.94 33.33
N LEU A 227 23.93 -49.49 33.68
CA LEU A 227 25.17 -50.28 33.76
C LEU A 227 25.46 -50.63 35.22
#